data_AF-A0AAD1ZNT9-F1
#
_entry.id   AF-A0AAD1ZNT9-F1
#
_cell.length_a   1.000
_cell.length_b   1.000
_cell.length_c   1.000
_cell.angle_alpha   90.00
_cell.angle_beta   90.00
_cell.angle_gamma   90.00
#
_symmetry.space_group_name_H-M   'P 1'
#
loop_
_entity.id
_entity.type
_entity.pdbx_description
1 polymer ?
#
loop_
_entity_poly.entity_id
_entity_poly.type
_entity_poly.pdbx_seq_one_letter_code
_entity_poly.pdbx_strand_id
1 'polypeptide(L)'
;METLALFFFFLFFSFTQPVLCADVCTPASCDSVQGPRIRFPFRLIGRQPEHCGYPGFHLFCNNQSQTILRLPLSGEFVVDYIDYTRQTILIDNPDDCDPKRILNFSLSRTPFGGTYTRKITFLNCSSDWTEYMSYDLFPFFCLSGENYVVMAMASYSSAQQIPPSCRMISNVSVPTQAQNYVSQYQSSRQIRVDFQLTWNEPGCRSCEANGGICGFKDNTVLEVGCSKPPNHGLPRSAKYGIIIGVGIPGLLCLIVLACFAFGRIRALSHRRLNISELPTITISQQPVVRAAGLDGPTIASYPKTVLGESRRLPKSSDSTCSICLSDYEPKETLRSIPECNHYFHANCIDEWLKLNGTCPVCRNSPESSIGTPCSSMSSSYSLSSSDHH
;
A
#
# COMPACT_ATOMS: atom_id res chain seq x y z
N MET A 1 18.05 -2.10 43.10
CA MET A 1 17.45 -1.06 42.24
C MET A 1 18.51 -0.36 41.41
N GLU A 2 19.66 0.01 41.99
CA GLU A 2 20.73 0.71 41.27
C GLU A 2 21.41 -0.09 40.14
N THR A 3 21.57 -1.40 40.30
CA THR A 3 22.13 -2.27 39.25
C THR A 3 21.22 -2.42 38.03
N LEU A 4 19.90 -2.30 38.22
CA LEU A 4 18.91 -2.33 37.13
C LEU A 4 18.93 -1.02 36.35
N ALA A 5 19.07 0.11 37.06
CA ALA A 5 19.12 1.44 36.44
C ALA A 5 20.36 1.61 35.54
N LEU A 6 21.52 1.10 35.98
CA LEU A 6 22.75 1.13 35.17
C LEU A 6 22.62 0.27 33.90
N PHE A 7 21.96 -0.90 33.98
CA PHE A 7 21.74 -1.76 32.81
C PHE A 7 20.82 -1.09 31.77
N PHE A 8 19.76 -0.40 32.21
CA PHE A 8 18.90 0.39 31.31
C PHE A 8 19.61 1.62 30.73
N PHE A 9 20.52 2.26 31.49
CA PHE A 9 21.28 3.41 31.04
C PHE A 9 22.29 3.04 29.94
N PHE A 10 22.96 1.88 30.05
CA PHE A 10 23.86 1.37 29.02
C PHE A 10 23.14 0.91 27.75
N LEU A 11 21.92 0.36 27.88
CA LEU A 11 21.07 0.05 26.72
C LEU A 11 20.62 1.33 26.00
N PHE A 12 20.26 2.40 26.73
CA PHE A 12 19.79 3.65 26.10
C PHE A 12 20.90 4.37 25.32
N PHE A 13 22.14 4.36 25.80
CA PHE A 13 23.29 4.99 25.13
C PHE A 13 23.91 4.14 24.01
N SER A 14 23.69 2.82 23.99
CA SER A 14 24.18 1.96 22.90
C SER A 14 23.34 2.08 21.61
N PHE A 15 22.17 2.72 21.67
CA PHE A 15 21.25 2.88 20.53
C PHE A 15 21.21 4.30 19.93
N THR A 16 21.98 5.25 20.46
CA THR A 16 22.04 6.63 19.94
C THR A 16 23.35 6.92 19.24
N GLN A 17 23.77 6.05 18.31
CA GLN A 17 24.65 6.55 17.26
C GLN A 17 23.79 7.39 16.29
N PRO A 18 24.14 8.66 16.03
CA PRO A 18 23.56 9.37 14.92
C PRO A 18 24.03 8.66 13.66
N VAL A 19 23.19 7.78 13.12
CA VAL A 19 23.38 7.28 11.77
C VAL A 19 23.28 8.52 10.89
N LEU A 20 24.43 9.03 10.42
CA LEU A 20 24.46 9.88 9.25
C LEU A 20 23.75 9.09 8.16
N CYS A 21 22.49 9.45 7.91
CA CYS A 21 21.73 8.90 6.81
C CYS A 21 22.48 9.37 5.56
N ALA A 22 23.30 8.50 4.96
CA ALA A 22 23.76 8.74 3.60
C ALA A 22 22.51 8.99 2.76
N ASP A 23 22.43 10.12 2.07
CA ASP A 23 21.25 10.53 1.32
C ASP A 23 20.79 9.40 0.39
N VAL A 24 19.75 8.69 0.83
CA VAL A 24 19.28 7.47 0.18
C VAL A 24 18.61 7.89 -1.12
N CYS A 25 19.06 7.32 -2.24
CA CYS A 25 18.43 7.51 -3.54
C CYS A 25 17.09 6.76 -3.61
N THR A 26 16.04 7.39 -3.07
CA THR A 26 14.69 6.86 -3.13
C THR A 26 14.05 7.17 -4.48
N PRO A 27 13.30 6.23 -5.07
CA PRO A 27 12.53 6.51 -6.28
C PRO A 27 11.49 7.61 -6.04
N ALA A 28 11.34 8.52 -6.99
CA ALA A 28 10.42 9.65 -6.93
C ALA A 28 9.39 9.60 -8.07
N SER A 29 8.36 10.43 -7.99
CA SER A 29 7.42 10.68 -9.09
C SER A 29 6.92 12.12 -9.00
N CYS A 30 6.52 12.72 -10.12
CA CYS A 30 5.81 14.01 -10.14
C CYS A 30 4.37 13.87 -9.64
N ASP A 31 3.68 12.85 -10.14
CA ASP A 31 2.36 12.38 -9.68
C ASP A 31 2.51 11.00 -9.04
N SER A 32 2.19 10.88 -7.76
CA SER A 32 2.30 9.62 -7.00
C SER A 32 1.30 8.55 -7.43
N VAL A 33 0.24 8.90 -8.14
CA VAL A 33 -0.85 8.00 -8.53
C VAL A 33 -0.65 7.50 -9.96
N GLN A 34 -0.43 8.41 -10.91
CA GLN A 34 -0.38 8.07 -12.34
C GLN A 34 0.99 8.31 -13.00
N GLY A 35 1.91 9.00 -12.33
CA GLY A 35 3.21 9.35 -12.89
C GLY A 35 4.20 8.18 -12.95
N PRO A 36 5.15 8.22 -13.90
CA PRO A 36 6.19 7.20 -13.99
C PRO A 36 7.10 7.23 -12.76
N ARG A 37 7.50 6.05 -12.29
CA ARG A 37 8.46 5.91 -11.19
C ARG A 37 9.88 6.26 -11.67
N ILE A 38 10.47 7.29 -11.09
CA ILE A 38 11.78 7.86 -11.48
C ILE A 38 12.88 7.37 -10.53
N ARG A 39 13.88 6.72 -11.10
CA ARG A 39 15.10 6.24 -10.42
C ARG A 39 16.25 6.22 -11.42
N PHE A 40 17.46 5.93 -10.91
CA PHE A 40 18.67 5.82 -11.72
C PHE A 40 18.44 5.01 -13.02
N PRO A 41 18.88 5.49 -14.20
CA PRO A 41 19.76 6.64 -14.41
C PRO A 41 19.05 8.00 -14.36
N PHE A 42 17.72 8.01 -14.41
CA PHE A 42 16.95 9.25 -14.38
C PHE A 42 16.93 9.87 -12.99
N ARG A 43 16.92 11.20 -12.97
CA ARG A 43 16.85 11.99 -11.75
C ARG A 43 15.88 13.13 -11.91
N LEU A 44 15.00 13.26 -10.93
CA LEU A 44 14.04 14.36 -10.87
C LEU A 44 14.69 15.57 -10.19
N ILE A 45 14.92 16.62 -10.98
CA ILE A 45 15.57 17.85 -10.51
C ILE A 45 14.70 18.52 -9.44
N GLY A 46 15.33 18.88 -8.30
CA GLY A 46 14.67 19.50 -7.16
C GLY A 46 14.00 18.53 -6.17
N ARG A 47 13.90 17.22 -6.50
CA ARG A 47 13.36 16.21 -5.56
C ARG A 47 14.36 15.14 -5.15
N GLN A 48 15.29 14.76 -6.03
CA GLN A 48 16.35 13.80 -5.73
C GLN A 48 17.70 14.52 -5.52
N PRO A 49 18.67 13.93 -4.80
CA PRO A 49 20.06 14.40 -4.73
C PRO A 49 20.81 14.23 -6.06
N GLU A 50 21.93 14.96 -6.26
CA GLU A 50 22.68 14.98 -7.54
C GLU A 50 23.28 13.62 -7.88
N HIS A 51 23.86 12.93 -6.89
CA HIS A 51 24.45 11.61 -7.05
C HIS A 51 23.45 10.48 -7.36
N CYS A 52 22.15 10.75 -7.37
CA CYS A 52 21.14 9.74 -7.66
C CYS A 52 20.79 9.62 -9.15
N GLY A 53 21.40 10.44 -10.01
CA GLY A 53 21.16 10.42 -11.46
C GLY A 53 22.44 10.36 -12.26
N TYR A 54 22.34 9.79 -13.46
CA TYR A 54 23.42 9.81 -14.43
C TYR A 54 23.40 11.13 -15.22
N PRO A 55 24.57 11.73 -15.54
CA PRO A 55 24.63 12.96 -16.33
C PRO A 55 23.86 12.85 -17.65
N GLY A 56 23.01 13.86 -17.93
CA GLY A 56 22.18 13.89 -19.14
C GLY A 56 20.80 13.22 -19.02
N PHE A 57 20.48 12.61 -17.86
CA PHE A 57 19.19 11.96 -17.60
C PHE A 57 18.31 12.78 -16.64
N HIS A 58 18.20 14.07 -16.88
CA HIS A 58 17.44 14.99 -16.04
C HIS A 58 15.97 15.03 -16.44
N LEU A 59 15.09 14.85 -15.45
CA LEU A 59 13.64 15.01 -15.56
C LEU A 59 13.16 16.14 -14.67
N PHE A 60 12.01 16.72 -15.00
CA PHE A 60 11.42 17.85 -14.30
C PHE A 60 9.92 17.58 -14.05
N CYS A 61 9.34 18.22 -13.03
CA CYS A 61 7.88 18.29 -12.91
C CYS A 61 7.40 19.63 -13.43
N ASN A 62 6.33 19.62 -14.23
CA ASN A 62 5.62 20.85 -14.56
C ASN A 62 4.55 21.17 -13.49
N ASN A 63 3.84 22.28 -13.68
CA ASN A 63 2.78 22.74 -12.78
C ASN A 63 1.54 21.82 -12.76
N GLN A 64 1.41 20.93 -13.75
CA GLN A 64 0.34 19.93 -13.86
C GLN A 64 0.74 18.58 -13.26
N SER A 65 1.88 18.49 -12.56
CA SER A 65 2.43 17.25 -12.02
C SER A 65 2.82 16.20 -13.07
N GLN A 66 2.97 16.59 -14.34
CA GLN A 66 3.50 15.73 -15.38
C GLN A 66 5.03 15.68 -15.31
N THR A 67 5.59 14.53 -15.69
CA THR A 67 7.04 14.34 -15.80
C THR A 67 7.51 14.82 -17.16
N ILE A 68 8.50 15.70 -17.19
CA ILE A 68 8.98 16.36 -18.41
C ILE A 68 10.44 15.97 -18.70
N LEU A 69 10.69 15.60 -19.95
CA LEU A 69 12.02 15.43 -20.54
C LEU A 69 12.35 16.63 -21.42
N ARG A 70 13.55 17.21 -21.25
CA ARG A 70 14.04 18.32 -22.07
C ARG A 70 15.09 17.84 -23.06
N LEU A 71 14.80 17.97 -24.35
CA LEU A 71 15.73 17.69 -25.44
C LEU A 71 16.29 19.03 -25.97
N PRO A 72 17.62 19.27 -25.91
CA PRO A 72 18.21 20.59 -26.22
C PRO A 72 17.87 21.17 -27.59
N LEU A 73 17.62 20.32 -28.59
CA LEU A 73 17.29 20.72 -29.96
C LEU A 73 15.82 20.53 -30.32
N SER A 74 15.04 19.83 -29.50
CA SER A 74 13.67 19.42 -29.83
C SER A 74 12.61 19.95 -28.85
N GLY A 75 13.02 20.55 -27.73
CA GLY A 75 12.12 21.13 -26.74
C GLY A 75 11.74 20.17 -25.61
N GLU A 76 10.59 20.45 -24.97
CA GLU A 76 10.09 19.71 -23.82
C GLU A 76 9.02 18.67 -24.23
N PHE A 77 9.08 17.47 -23.65
CA PHE A 77 8.16 16.37 -23.91
C PHE A 77 7.65 15.78 -22.60
N VAL A 78 6.40 15.28 -22.60
CA VAL A 78 5.84 14.57 -21.46
C VAL A 78 6.36 13.14 -21.49
N VAL A 79 6.75 12.62 -20.33
CA VAL A 79 7.18 11.23 -20.17
C VAL A 79 5.98 10.42 -19.71
N ASP A 80 5.54 9.51 -20.57
CA ASP A 80 4.44 8.59 -20.27
C ASP A 80 4.94 7.42 -19.43
N TYR A 81 6.03 6.79 -19.89
CA TYR A 81 6.50 5.54 -19.32
C TYR A 81 8.01 5.35 -19.48
N ILE A 82 8.63 4.70 -18.48
CA ILE A 82 10.05 4.33 -18.49
C ILE A 82 10.18 2.84 -18.21
N ASP A 83 10.77 2.12 -19.17
CA ASP A 83 11.15 0.72 -19.01
C ASP A 83 12.66 0.63 -18.74
N TYR A 84 13.02 0.42 -17.47
CA TYR A 84 14.42 0.29 -17.05
C TYR A 84 15.07 -1.00 -17.53
N THR A 85 14.29 -2.08 -17.69
CA THR A 85 14.79 -3.39 -18.15
C THR A 85 15.15 -3.32 -19.64
N ARG A 86 14.28 -2.71 -20.45
CA ARG A 86 14.54 -2.52 -21.89
C ARG A 86 15.44 -1.32 -22.18
N GLN A 87 15.64 -0.44 -21.22
CA GLN A 87 16.29 0.86 -21.38
C GLN A 87 15.60 1.73 -22.44
N THR A 88 14.27 1.87 -22.29
CA THR A 88 13.43 2.66 -23.20
C THR A 88 12.56 3.65 -22.45
N ILE A 89 12.36 4.84 -23.01
CA ILE A 89 11.50 5.90 -22.49
C ILE A 89 10.50 6.27 -23.57
N LEU A 90 9.22 6.23 -23.21
CA LEU A 90 8.11 6.65 -24.07
C LEU A 90 7.76 8.09 -23.72
N ILE A 91 7.79 8.95 -24.73
CA ILE A 91 7.44 10.36 -24.58
C ILE A 91 6.29 10.72 -25.51
N ASP A 92 5.35 11.50 -24.99
CA ASP A 92 4.25 12.09 -25.74
C ASP A 92 4.45 13.60 -25.88
N ASN A 93 3.79 14.17 -26.88
CA ASN A 93 3.71 15.61 -27.02
C ASN A 93 2.70 16.15 -25.99
N PRO A 94 3.08 17.11 -25.12
CA PRO A 94 2.16 17.70 -24.14
C PRO A 94 0.90 18.31 -24.76
N ASP A 95 0.97 18.76 -26.01
CA ASP A 95 -0.12 19.41 -26.73
C ASP A 95 -0.50 18.62 -28.00
N ASP A 96 -1.79 18.42 -28.24
CA ASP A 96 -2.35 17.69 -29.41
C ASP A 96 -2.02 18.36 -30.77
N CYS A 97 -1.33 19.51 -30.70
CA CYS A 97 -0.71 20.17 -31.83
C CYS A 97 0.58 20.90 -31.41
N ASP A 98 1.74 20.35 -31.75
CA ASP A 98 2.90 21.19 -32.09
C ASP A 98 3.87 20.53 -33.11
N PRO A 99 3.39 20.21 -34.33
CA PRO A 99 4.22 19.64 -35.40
C PRO A 99 5.36 20.53 -35.92
N LYS A 100 5.53 21.79 -35.45
CA LYS A 100 6.80 22.51 -35.63
C LYS A 100 7.98 21.80 -34.97
N ARG A 101 7.73 21.10 -33.86
CA ARG A 101 8.76 20.35 -33.13
C ARG A 101 9.17 19.09 -33.88
N ILE A 102 8.21 18.42 -34.52
CA ILE A 102 8.51 17.24 -35.34
C ILE A 102 9.35 17.66 -36.54
N LEU A 103 9.02 18.77 -37.22
CA LEU A 103 9.77 19.26 -38.38
C LEU A 103 11.28 19.44 -38.11
N ASN A 104 11.67 19.75 -36.87
CA ASN A 104 13.06 19.98 -36.46
C ASN A 104 13.55 18.96 -35.40
N PHE A 105 12.91 17.80 -35.31
CA PHE A 105 13.25 16.81 -34.29
C PHE A 105 14.69 16.30 -34.45
N SER A 106 15.47 16.40 -33.39
CA SER A 106 16.85 15.93 -33.32
C SER A 106 17.20 15.45 -31.92
N LEU A 107 17.76 14.24 -31.85
CA LEU A 107 18.36 13.67 -30.64
C LEU A 107 19.86 14.00 -30.52
N SER A 108 20.40 14.81 -31.42
CA SER A 108 21.83 15.17 -31.39
C SER A 108 22.17 15.86 -30.08
N ARG A 109 23.31 15.49 -29.48
CA ARG A 109 23.78 15.96 -28.16
C ARG A 109 22.93 15.48 -26.98
N THR A 110 22.27 14.33 -27.13
CA THR A 110 21.58 13.64 -26.03
C THR A 110 22.09 12.20 -25.88
N PRO A 111 21.95 11.56 -24.71
CA PRO A 111 22.30 10.15 -24.53
C PRO A 111 21.29 9.19 -25.18
N PHE A 112 20.24 9.73 -25.82
CA PHE A 112 19.14 8.97 -26.36
C PHE A 112 19.32 8.66 -27.85
N GLY A 113 18.88 7.47 -28.24
CA GLY A 113 18.76 7.03 -29.62
C GLY A 113 17.36 6.46 -29.89
N GLY A 114 17.23 5.73 -31.00
CA GLY A 114 16.04 4.95 -31.31
C GLY A 114 16.42 3.59 -31.88
N THR A 115 15.71 2.54 -31.47
CA THR A 115 15.91 1.19 -32.03
C THR A 115 15.52 1.14 -33.50
N TYR A 116 14.42 1.80 -33.83
CA TYR A 116 13.92 1.95 -35.20
C TYR A 116 13.77 3.43 -35.48
N THR A 117 14.11 3.83 -36.70
CA THR A 117 13.86 5.19 -37.19
C THR A 117 12.84 5.12 -38.32
N ARG A 118 11.85 5.99 -38.26
CA ARG A 118 10.81 6.11 -39.26
C ARG A 118 10.91 7.46 -39.92
N LYS A 119 10.96 7.45 -41.25
CA LYS A 119 10.99 8.66 -42.06
C LYS A 119 9.56 9.13 -42.30
N ILE A 120 9.25 10.31 -41.80
CA ILE A 120 7.98 11.01 -42.01
C ILE A 120 8.26 12.15 -42.98
N THR A 121 7.50 12.17 -44.09
CA THR A 121 7.58 13.23 -45.08
C THR A 121 6.39 14.15 -44.90
N PHE A 122 6.64 15.43 -44.69
CA PHE A 122 5.61 16.46 -44.61
C PHE A 122 5.38 17.09 -45.97
N LEU A 123 4.12 17.24 -46.34
CA LEU A 123 3.66 17.76 -47.62
C LEU A 123 2.73 18.95 -47.37
N ASN A 124 2.82 19.97 -48.22
CA ASN A 124 1.88 21.08 -48.31
C ASN A 124 0.95 20.82 -49.51
N CYS A 125 -0.32 20.61 -49.24
CA CYS A 125 -1.34 20.20 -50.21
C CYS A 125 -2.46 21.24 -50.32
N SER A 126 -3.21 21.22 -51.43
CA SER A 126 -4.45 22.01 -51.57
C SER A 126 -5.48 21.61 -50.51
N SER A 127 -6.34 22.54 -50.09
CA SER A 127 -7.41 22.28 -49.12
C SER A 127 -8.58 21.43 -49.64
N ASP A 128 -8.57 21.04 -50.92
CA ASP A 128 -9.53 20.07 -51.47
C ASP A 128 -9.17 18.64 -51.05
N TRP A 129 -9.90 18.11 -50.07
CA TRP A 129 -9.63 16.82 -49.43
C TRP A 129 -10.04 15.59 -50.24
N THR A 130 -10.77 15.79 -51.34
CA THR A 130 -11.40 14.69 -52.10
C THR A 130 -10.38 13.79 -52.80
N GLU A 131 -9.18 14.30 -53.08
CA GLU A 131 -8.08 13.57 -53.74
C GLU A 131 -7.28 12.68 -52.75
N TYR A 132 -7.31 12.97 -51.45
CA TYR A 132 -6.40 12.35 -50.47
C TYR A 132 -6.96 11.13 -49.75
N MET A 133 -8.26 10.82 -49.94
CA MET A 133 -8.92 9.66 -49.31
C MET A 133 -8.37 8.30 -49.79
N SER A 134 -7.64 8.27 -50.90
CA SER A 134 -7.02 7.07 -51.49
C SER A 134 -5.54 6.88 -51.11
N TYR A 135 -4.93 7.83 -50.40
CA TYR A 135 -3.53 7.80 -49.98
C TYR A 135 -3.41 7.58 -48.47
N ASP A 136 -2.34 6.90 -48.02
CA ASP A 136 -1.95 6.78 -46.58
C ASP A 136 -1.40 8.11 -46.03
N LEU A 137 -2.12 9.21 -46.29
CA LEU A 137 -1.80 10.56 -45.87
C LEU A 137 -2.61 10.93 -44.64
N PHE A 138 -1.95 11.56 -43.69
CA PHE A 138 -2.58 11.96 -42.45
C PHE A 138 -2.46 13.47 -42.23
N PRO A 139 -3.56 14.15 -41.91
CA PRO A 139 -3.55 15.58 -41.76
C PRO A 139 -2.99 16.07 -40.42
N PHE A 140 -2.29 17.20 -40.51
CA PHE A 140 -1.86 18.02 -39.40
C PHE A 140 -2.59 19.37 -39.49
N PHE A 141 -3.84 19.39 -39.02
CA PHE A 141 -4.75 20.55 -39.14
C PHE A 141 -4.17 21.84 -38.58
N CYS A 142 -3.29 21.75 -37.60
CA CYS A 142 -2.75 22.94 -36.96
C CYS A 142 -1.47 23.52 -37.60
N LEU A 143 -0.87 22.83 -38.58
CA LEU A 143 0.04 23.49 -39.54
C LEU A 143 -0.70 23.95 -40.79
N SER A 144 -1.95 23.55 -40.94
CA SER A 144 -2.79 23.86 -42.09
C SER A 144 -3.36 25.28 -41.95
N GLY A 145 -3.68 25.90 -43.07
CA GLY A 145 -4.34 27.20 -43.14
C GLY A 145 -5.67 27.11 -43.87
N GLU A 146 -6.23 28.26 -44.25
CA GLU A 146 -7.53 28.30 -44.95
C GLU A 146 -7.46 27.67 -46.36
N ASN A 147 -6.33 27.86 -47.06
CA ASN A 147 -6.16 27.46 -48.46
C ASN A 147 -5.18 26.30 -48.67
N TYR A 148 -4.63 25.74 -47.59
CA TYR A 148 -3.64 24.68 -47.69
C TYR A 148 -3.68 23.75 -46.49
N VAL A 149 -3.31 22.50 -46.70
CA VAL A 149 -3.32 21.45 -45.69
C VAL A 149 -1.95 20.82 -45.61
N VAL A 150 -1.44 20.69 -44.39
CA VAL A 150 -0.21 19.94 -44.16
C VAL A 150 -0.55 18.48 -43.91
N MET A 151 -0.01 17.61 -44.77
CA MET A 151 -0.17 16.17 -44.69
C MET A 151 1.16 15.51 -44.35
N ALA A 152 1.12 14.38 -43.65
CA ALA A 152 2.27 13.52 -43.45
C ALA A 152 2.06 12.18 -44.12
N MET A 153 3.11 11.67 -44.78
CA MET A 153 3.21 10.28 -45.20
C MET A 153 4.30 9.58 -44.41
N ALA A 154 4.01 8.38 -43.95
CA ALA A 154 4.93 7.56 -43.19
C ALA A 154 5.47 6.44 -44.11
N SER A 155 6.68 6.59 -44.62
CA SER A 155 7.23 5.78 -45.73
C SER A 155 7.23 4.27 -45.45
N TYR A 156 6.45 3.49 -46.21
CA TYR A 156 6.57 2.03 -46.29
C TYR A 156 7.27 1.54 -47.57
N SER A 157 7.33 2.37 -48.62
CA SER A 157 7.97 2.01 -49.89
C SER A 157 8.33 3.26 -50.70
N SER A 158 9.41 3.19 -51.47
CA SER A 158 9.97 4.25 -52.30
C SER A 158 9.16 4.58 -53.57
N ALA A 159 7.86 4.22 -53.62
CA ALA A 159 7.05 4.29 -54.84
C ALA A 159 5.62 4.85 -54.65
N GLN A 160 5.26 5.41 -53.49
CA GLN A 160 4.01 6.18 -53.40
C GLN A 160 4.23 7.56 -54.03
N GLN A 161 3.54 7.80 -55.14
CA GLN A 161 3.62 9.04 -55.90
C GLN A 161 2.99 10.17 -55.07
N ILE A 162 3.76 11.23 -54.82
CA ILE A 162 3.26 12.44 -54.16
C ILE A 162 2.12 13.00 -55.04
N PRO A 163 0.93 13.27 -54.50
CA PRO A 163 -0.16 13.85 -55.29
C PRO A 163 0.29 15.15 -55.98
N PRO A 164 -0.15 15.43 -57.21
CA PRO A 164 0.27 16.62 -57.97
C PRO A 164 -0.11 17.93 -57.28
N SER A 165 -1.17 17.91 -56.46
CA SER A 165 -1.64 19.02 -55.62
C SER A 165 -0.78 19.25 -54.38
N CYS A 166 0.21 18.40 -54.11
CA CYS A 166 1.08 18.43 -52.93
C CYS A 166 2.54 18.76 -53.28
N ARG A 167 3.21 19.51 -52.40
CA ARG A 167 4.66 19.81 -52.47
C ARG A 167 5.36 19.41 -51.17
N MET A 168 6.56 18.83 -51.27
CA MET A 168 7.33 18.43 -50.08
C MET A 168 7.79 19.65 -49.27
N ILE A 169 7.52 19.63 -47.96
CA ILE A 169 8.01 20.61 -46.98
C ILE A 169 9.35 20.13 -46.41
N SER A 170 9.36 18.92 -45.84
CA SER A 170 10.56 18.36 -45.20
C SER A 170 10.45 16.84 -45.02
N ASN A 171 11.59 16.24 -44.67
CA ASN A 171 11.71 14.84 -44.30
C ASN A 171 12.34 14.74 -42.92
N VAL A 172 11.64 14.12 -41.97
CA VAL A 172 12.09 13.97 -40.59
C VAL A 172 12.22 12.50 -40.26
N SER A 173 13.32 12.13 -39.61
CA SER A 173 13.49 10.80 -39.03
C SER A 173 13.15 10.83 -37.54
N VAL A 174 12.14 10.07 -37.15
CA VAL A 174 11.68 9.98 -35.75
C VAL A 174 11.89 8.55 -35.20
N PRO A 175 12.26 8.41 -33.92
CA PRO A 175 12.42 7.11 -33.28
C PRO A 175 11.06 6.48 -32.95
N THR A 176 10.87 5.19 -33.24
CA THR A 176 9.59 4.49 -33.03
C THR A 176 9.74 3.18 -32.26
N GLN A 177 8.63 2.74 -31.64
CA GLN A 177 8.57 1.50 -30.85
C GLN A 177 8.81 0.23 -31.69
N ALA A 178 8.29 0.18 -32.92
CA ALA A 178 8.50 -0.92 -33.85
C ALA A 178 8.55 -0.41 -35.30
N GLN A 179 9.05 -1.28 -36.20
CA GLN A 179 9.20 -0.97 -37.62
C GLN A 179 7.85 -0.69 -38.33
N ASN A 180 6.75 -1.31 -37.86
CA ASN A 180 5.42 -1.24 -38.48
C ASN A 180 4.33 -0.61 -37.59
N TYR A 181 4.68 0.00 -36.45
CA TYR A 181 3.68 0.56 -35.54
C TYR A 181 3.21 1.93 -36.04
N VAL A 182 1.97 1.98 -36.53
CA VAL A 182 1.16 3.21 -36.57
C VAL A 182 -0.01 2.92 -35.64
N SER A 183 -0.13 3.63 -34.52
CA SER A 183 -1.34 3.62 -33.71
C SER A 183 -2.44 4.33 -34.50
N GLN A 184 -3.02 3.63 -35.48
CA GLN A 184 -4.21 4.10 -36.17
C GLN A 184 -5.37 3.99 -35.19
N TYR A 185 -5.60 5.05 -34.39
CA TYR A 185 -6.91 5.23 -33.79
C TYR A 185 -7.87 5.61 -34.92
N GLN A 186 -8.62 4.62 -35.40
CA GLN A 186 -9.62 4.73 -36.48
C GLN A 186 -10.70 5.80 -36.21
N SER A 187 -10.77 6.37 -35.00
CA SER A 187 -11.76 7.40 -34.64
C SER A 187 -11.32 8.85 -34.86
N SER A 188 -10.02 9.18 -34.94
CA SER A 188 -9.56 10.59 -34.95
C SER A 188 -8.85 11.07 -36.21
N ARG A 189 -8.50 10.20 -37.17
CA ARG A 189 -7.76 10.54 -38.41
C ARG A 189 -6.46 11.35 -38.17
N GLN A 190 -5.91 11.39 -36.97
CA GLN A 190 -4.63 12.03 -36.63
C GLN A 190 -3.56 10.96 -36.39
N ILE A 191 -2.33 11.14 -36.90
CA ILE A 191 -1.19 10.33 -36.45
C ILE A 191 -0.78 10.84 -35.08
N ARG A 192 -0.89 10.00 -34.05
CA ARG A 192 -0.06 10.15 -32.86
C ARG A 192 1.23 9.37 -33.10
N VAL A 193 2.36 10.07 -33.03
CA VAL A 193 3.68 9.45 -33.10
C VAL A 193 4.18 9.35 -31.68
N ASP A 194 4.00 8.19 -31.07
CA ASP A 194 4.55 7.92 -29.75
C ASP A 194 6.07 7.73 -29.92
N PHE A 195 6.85 8.69 -29.42
CA PHE A 195 8.29 8.67 -29.57
C PHE A 195 8.87 7.71 -28.54
N GLN A 196 9.45 6.60 -28.99
CA GLN A 196 10.16 5.68 -28.12
C GLN A 196 11.66 5.90 -28.24
N LEU A 197 12.26 6.52 -27.22
CA LEU A 197 13.70 6.69 -27.15
C LEU A 197 14.34 5.51 -26.43
N THR A 198 15.60 5.22 -26.76
CA THR A 198 16.41 4.23 -26.08
C THR A 198 17.70 4.86 -25.55
N TRP A 199 18.31 4.26 -24.53
CA TRP A 199 19.66 4.64 -24.10
C TRP A 199 20.50 3.39 -23.88
N ASN A 200 21.79 3.49 -24.18
CA ASN A 200 22.74 2.41 -23.97
C ASN A 200 23.51 2.61 -22.66
N GLU A 201 24.10 3.79 -22.49
CA GLU A 201 24.82 4.16 -21.27
C GLU A 201 23.95 5.03 -20.36
N PRO A 202 23.92 4.78 -19.04
CA PRO A 202 24.65 3.71 -18.36
C PRO A 202 24.01 2.32 -18.57
N GLY A 203 24.85 1.31 -18.77
CA GLY A 203 24.42 -0.06 -19.05
C GLY A 203 23.75 -0.78 -17.87
N CYS A 204 22.44 -0.62 -17.72
CA CYS A 204 21.66 -1.21 -16.61
C CYS A 204 20.85 -2.46 -16.97
N ARG A 205 20.68 -2.79 -18.27
CA ARG A 205 19.79 -3.87 -18.75
C ARG A 205 19.97 -5.20 -18.02
N SER A 206 21.20 -5.69 -17.88
CA SER A 206 21.46 -6.96 -17.21
C SER A 206 21.22 -6.90 -15.70
N CYS A 207 21.42 -5.74 -15.06
CA CYS A 207 21.15 -5.58 -13.64
C CYS A 207 19.64 -5.65 -13.35
N GLU A 208 18.87 -4.87 -14.10
CA GLU A 208 17.42 -4.77 -13.98
C GLU A 208 16.74 -6.11 -14.32
N ALA A 209 17.18 -6.79 -15.39
CA ALA A 209 16.67 -8.12 -15.76
C ALA A 209 16.88 -9.19 -14.68
N ASN A 210 17.89 -9.02 -13.83
CA ASN A 210 18.20 -9.91 -12.70
C ASN A 210 17.57 -9.45 -11.37
N GLY A 211 16.66 -8.46 -11.41
CA GLY A 211 15.99 -7.91 -10.22
C GLY A 211 16.91 -7.07 -9.32
N GLY A 212 18.06 -6.62 -9.84
CA GLY A 212 18.94 -5.68 -9.15
C GLY A 212 18.50 -4.22 -9.33
N ILE A 213 19.12 -3.34 -8.56
CA ILE A 213 19.00 -1.88 -8.62
C ILE A 213 20.31 -1.33 -9.16
N CYS A 214 20.22 -0.69 -10.32
CA CYS A 214 21.36 -0.02 -10.95
C CYS A 214 21.66 1.32 -10.26
N GLY A 215 22.93 1.68 -10.13
CA GLY A 215 23.36 2.95 -9.51
C GLY A 215 24.87 3.14 -9.60
N PHE A 216 25.40 4.26 -9.10
CA PHE A 216 26.85 4.42 -9.00
C PHE A 216 27.44 3.45 -7.97
N LYS A 217 28.63 2.94 -8.28
CA LYS A 217 29.47 2.19 -7.36
C LYS A 217 30.11 3.19 -6.38
N ASP A 218 30.18 2.82 -5.10
CA ASP A 218 30.61 3.72 -4.02
C ASP A 218 31.88 4.53 -4.37
N ASN A 219 31.87 5.82 -4.00
CA ASN A 219 32.95 6.81 -4.11
C ASN A 219 33.47 7.21 -5.52
N THR A 220 32.96 6.65 -6.62
CA THR A 220 33.29 7.14 -7.97
C THR A 220 32.03 7.43 -8.78
N VAL A 221 31.78 8.71 -9.09
CA VAL A 221 30.59 9.22 -9.82
C VAL A 221 30.49 8.74 -11.28
N LEU A 222 31.40 7.87 -11.73
CA LEU A 222 31.44 7.41 -13.13
C LEU A 222 31.28 5.90 -13.28
N GLU A 223 31.56 5.10 -12.25
CA GLU A 223 31.42 3.65 -12.35
C GLU A 223 30.00 3.24 -11.96
N VAL A 224 29.28 2.59 -12.87
CA VAL A 224 27.92 2.11 -12.62
C VAL A 224 27.96 0.65 -12.20
N GLY A 225 27.33 0.36 -11.07
CA GLY A 225 27.23 -0.95 -10.46
C GLY A 225 25.80 -1.47 -10.38
N CYS A 226 25.69 -2.75 -10.04
CA CYS A 226 24.43 -3.42 -9.78
C CYS A 226 24.38 -3.85 -8.31
N SER A 227 23.39 -3.35 -7.58
CA SER A 227 23.16 -3.74 -6.19
C SER A 227 21.90 -4.62 -6.12
N LYS A 228 21.94 -5.76 -5.44
CA LYS A 228 20.71 -6.52 -5.18
C LYS A 228 20.12 -6.01 -3.88
N PRO A 229 18.84 -5.59 -3.83
CA PRO A 229 18.22 -5.28 -2.55
C PRO A 229 18.32 -6.53 -1.67
N PRO A 230 18.70 -6.39 -0.38
CA PRO A 230 18.65 -7.52 0.54
C PRO A 230 17.22 -8.05 0.52
N ASN A 231 17.05 -9.36 0.32
CA ASN A 231 15.75 -10.01 0.48
C ASN A 231 15.10 -9.47 1.76
N HIS A 232 13.82 -9.06 1.73
CA HIS A 232 13.08 -8.43 2.83
C HIS A 232 12.90 -9.31 4.10
N GLY A 233 13.79 -10.28 4.35
CA GLY A 233 13.92 -10.96 5.62
C GLY A 233 14.97 -10.28 6.49
N LEU A 234 14.66 -10.10 7.78
CA LEU A 234 15.66 -9.78 8.81
C LEU A 234 16.88 -10.71 8.63
N PRO A 235 18.12 -10.16 8.63
CA PRO A 235 19.31 -10.99 8.50
C PRO A 235 19.29 -12.06 9.60
N ARG A 236 19.83 -13.25 9.31
CA ARG A 236 19.80 -14.37 10.26
C ARG A 236 20.37 -13.94 11.62
N SER A 237 21.44 -13.14 11.62
CA SER A 237 22.02 -12.53 12.82
C SER A 237 21.05 -11.66 13.62
N ALA A 238 20.26 -10.80 12.97
CA ALA A 238 19.24 -9.99 13.64
C ALA A 238 18.10 -10.85 14.20
N LYS A 239 17.69 -11.90 13.48
CA LYS A 239 16.70 -12.86 14.00
C LYS A 239 17.19 -13.55 15.27
N TYR A 240 18.45 -14.02 15.28
CA TYR A 240 19.05 -14.60 16.48
C TYR A 240 19.25 -13.58 17.60
N GLY A 241 19.63 -12.34 17.26
CA GLY A 241 19.79 -11.24 18.20
C GLY A 241 18.48 -10.90 18.93
N ILE A 242 17.35 -10.86 18.22
CA ILE A 242 16.02 -10.62 18.82
C ILE A 242 15.61 -11.80 19.71
N ILE A 243 15.83 -13.04 19.27
CA ILE A 243 15.49 -14.24 20.05
C ILE A 243 16.30 -14.29 21.35
N ILE A 244 17.61 -14.03 21.29
CA ILE A 244 18.50 -14.10 22.45
C ILE A 244 18.34 -12.88 23.35
N GLY A 245 18.17 -11.68 22.79
CA GLY A 245 18.11 -10.42 23.54
C GLY A 245 16.73 -10.11 24.14
N VAL A 246 15.65 -10.53 23.49
CA VAL A 246 14.27 -10.22 23.92
C VAL A 246 13.49 -11.48 24.25
N GLY A 247 13.60 -12.52 23.42
CA GLY A 247 12.82 -13.76 23.58
C GLY A 247 13.17 -14.53 24.84
N ILE A 248 14.44 -14.90 25.01
CA ILE A 248 14.89 -15.70 26.17
C ILE A 248 14.68 -14.94 27.50
N PRO A 249 15.08 -13.66 27.65
CA PRO A 249 14.86 -12.93 28.90
C PRO A 249 13.37 -12.70 29.18
N GLY A 250 12.56 -12.42 28.15
CA GLY A 250 11.11 -12.28 28.28
C GLY A 250 10.44 -13.56 28.77
N LEU A 251 10.81 -14.71 28.19
CA LEU A 251 10.29 -16.02 28.61
C LEU A 251 10.69 -16.35 30.05
N LEU A 252 11.96 -16.11 30.43
CA LEU A 252 12.41 -16.33 31.80
C LEU A 252 11.66 -15.43 32.79
N CYS A 253 11.41 -14.17 32.43
CA CYS A 253 10.61 -13.24 33.24
C CYS A 253 9.18 -13.75 33.44
N LEU A 254 8.53 -14.22 32.37
CA LEU A 254 7.18 -14.80 32.45
C LEU A 254 7.13 -16.05 33.34
N ILE A 255 8.13 -16.94 33.24
CA ILE A 255 8.23 -18.12 34.10
C ILE A 255 8.38 -17.71 35.58
N VAL A 256 9.24 -16.74 35.88
CA VAL A 256 9.43 -16.24 37.25
C VAL A 256 8.14 -15.61 37.80
N LEU A 257 7.43 -14.81 37.00
CA LEU A 257 6.15 -14.21 37.38
C LEU A 257 5.08 -15.26 37.63
N ALA A 258 5.01 -16.30 36.79
CA ALA A 258 4.09 -17.41 36.96
C ALA A 258 4.40 -18.21 38.25
N CYS A 259 5.67 -18.52 38.51
CA CYS A 259 6.09 -19.17 39.75
C CYS A 259 5.77 -18.33 40.99
N PHE A 260 6.00 -17.02 40.93
CA PHE A 260 5.67 -16.10 42.02
C PHE A 260 4.16 -16.03 42.28
N ALA A 261 3.35 -15.90 41.23
CA ALA A 261 1.90 -15.91 41.33
C ALA A 261 1.39 -17.24 41.91
N PHE A 262 1.90 -18.37 41.45
CA PHE A 262 1.52 -19.69 41.94
C PHE A 262 1.95 -19.92 43.40
N GLY A 263 3.13 -19.45 43.79
CA GLY A 263 3.58 -19.45 45.18
C GLY A 263 2.73 -18.57 46.09
N ARG A 264 2.30 -17.38 45.61
CA ARG A 264 1.37 -16.50 46.32
C ARG A 264 -0.01 -17.14 46.48
N ILE A 265 -0.54 -17.79 45.43
CA ILE A 265 -1.82 -18.52 45.48
C ILE A 265 -1.73 -19.67 46.49
N ARG A 266 -0.64 -20.44 46.50
CA ARG A 266 -0.39 -21.51 47.49
C ARG A 266 -0.23 -20.99 48.92
N ALA A 267 0.43 -19.85 49.11
CA ALA A 267 0.55 -19.23 50.44
C ALA A 267 -0.80 -18.70 50.95
N LEU A 268 -1.62 -18.14 50.07
CA LEU A 268 -2.99 -17.71 50.37
C LEU A 268 -3.91 -18.91 50.65
N SER A 269 -3.73 -20.05 49.96
CA SER A 269 -4.48 -21.28 50.24
C SER A 269 -4.04 -21.94 51.55
N HIS A 270 -2.74 -21.95 51.88
CA HIS A 270 -2.26 -22.45 53.18
C HIS A 270 -2.73 -21.59 54.35
N ARG A 271 -2.82 -20.27 54.19
CA ARG A 271 -3.41 -19.38 55.22
C ARG A 271 -4.90 -19.65 55.47
N ARG A 272 -5.65 -20.21 54.50
CA ARG A 272 -7.06 -20.58 54.68
C ARG A 272 -7.27 -21.90 55.43
N LEU A 273 -6.28 -22.81 55.43
CA LEU A 273 -6.37 -24.10 56.13
C LEU A 273 -5.99 -24.03 57.63
N ASN A 274 -5.23 -23.00 58.04
CA ASN A 274 -4.77 -22.82 59.43
C ASN A 274 -5.67 -21.91 60.30
N ILE A 275 -6.81 -21.43 59.79
CA ILE A 275 -7.80 -20.66 60.58
C ILE A 275 -8.98 -21.58 60.93
N SER A 276 -8.67 -22.67 61.64
CA SER A 276 -9.67 -23.66 62.08
C SER A 276 -9.66 -23.93 63.59
N GLU A 277 -8.90 -23.16 64.38
CA GLU A 277 -8.94 -23.24 65.86
C GLU A 277 -9.19 -21.85 66.50
N LEU A 278 -10.15 -21.84 67.45
CA LEU A 278 -10.86 -20.76 68.17
C LEU A 278 -9.91 -19.89 69.06
N PRO A 279 -10.24 -18.67 69.58
CA PRO A 279 -11.61 -18.29 69.98
C PRO A 279 -12.16 -16.87 69.76
N THR A 280 -13.49 -16.86 69.89
CA THR A 280 -14.50 -15.79 69.93
C THR A 280 -14.03 -14.47 70.55
N ILE A 281 -14.00 -13.40 69.76
CA ILE A 281 -14.32 -12.04 70.22
C ILE A 281 -15.14 -11.34 69.14
N THR A 282 -16.34 -10.95 69.52
CA THR A 282 -17.29 -10.08 68.81
C THR A 282 -16.67 -8.72 68.49
N ILE A 283 -16.78 -8.25 67.25
CA ILE A 283 -17.09 -6.85 66.91
C ILE A 283 -17.69 -6.82 65.49
N SER A 284 -18.82 -6.11 65.43
CA SER A 284 -19.69 -5.83 64.30
C SER A 284 -18.99 -5.10 63.14
N GLN A 285 -19.23 -5.54 61.90
CA GLN A 285 -19.46 -4.67 60.74
C GLN A 285 -20.00 -5.46 59.51
N GLN A 286 -21.24 -5.11 59.14
CA GLN A 286 -22.02 -5.28 57.90
C GLN A 286 -21.60 -6.25 56.76
N PRO A 287 -22.59 -6.97 56.15
CA PRO A 287 -22.34 -7.99 55.15
C PRO A 287 -22.09 -7.39 53.76
N VAL A 288 -20.90 -7.63 53.20
CA VAL A 288 -20.71 -7.61 51.74
C VAL A 288 -21.18 -8.97 51.24
N VAL A 289 -22.29 -8.98 50.50
CA VAL A 289 -22.84 -10.16 49.84
C VAL A 289 -21.75 -10.78 48.96
N ARG A 290 -21.15 -11.88 49.43
CA ARG A 290 -20.32 -12.74 48.59
C ARG A 290 -21.28 -13.54 47.73
N ALA A 291 -21.35 -13.25 46.43
CA ALA A 291 -22.03 -14.12 45.49
C ALA A 291 -21.34 -15.49 45.55
N ALA A 292 -22.04 -16.50 46.05
CA ALA A 292 -21.58 -17.87 45.98
C ALA A 292 -21.58 -18.30 44.49
N GLY A 293 -20.50 -18.95 44.04
CA GLY A 293 -20.49 -19.60 42.73
C GLY A 293 -21.49 -20.76 42.67
N LEU A 294 -21.80 -21.20 41.46
CA LEU A 294 -22.69 -22.34 41.22
C LEU A 294 -21.92 -23.66 41.36
N ASP A 295 -22.62 -24.72 41.77
CA ASP A 295 -22.07 -26.06 41.82
C ASP A 295 -21.90 -26.67 40.41
N GLY A 296 -20.93 -27.56 40.27
CA GLY A 296 -20.57 -28.19 38.99
C GLY A 296 -21.74 -28.85 38.24
N PRO A 297 -22.64 -29.59 38.93
CA PRO A 297 -23.85 -30.15 38.31
C PRO A 297 -24.77 -29.09 37.70
N THR A 298 -25.03 -27.99 38.42
CA THR A 298 -25.84 -26.87 37.91
C THR A 298 -25.23 -26.24 36.66
N ILE A 299 -23.91 -26.00 36.67
CA ILE A 299 -23.19 -25.46 35.50
C ILE A 299 -23.24 -26.45 34.32
N ALA A 300 -23.11 -27.76 34.59
CA ALA A 300 -23.17 -28.79 33.56
C ALA A 300 -24.53 -28.82 32.85
N SER A 301 -25.63 -28.50 33.56
CA SER A 301 -26.99 -28.49 33.01
C SER A 301 -27.25 -27.43 31.93
N TYR A 302 -26.39 -26.40 31.80
CA TYR A 302 -26.65 -25.29 30.88
C TYR A 302 -26.49 -25.71 29.41
N PRO A 303 -27.28 -25.15 28.47
CA PRO A 303 -27.25 -25.57 27.07
C PRO A 303 -25.86 -25.39 26.45
N LYS A 304 -25.37 -26.45 25.82
CA LYS A 304 -24.14 -26.46 25.02
C LYS A 304 -24.48 -26.54 23.55
N THR A 305 -23.85 -25.70 22.75
CA THR A 305 -23.98 -25.70 21.29
C THR A 305 -22.59 -25.86 20.68
N VAL A 306 -22.47 -26.75 19.70
CA VAL A 306 -21.26 -26.83 18.86
C VAL A 306 -21.46 -25.88 17.70
N LEU A 307 -20.53 -24.93 17.52
CA LEU A 307 -20.66 -23.91 16.49
C LEU A 307 -20.49 -24.54 15.11
N GLY A 308 -21.50 -24.39 14.25
CA GLY A 308 -21.46 -24.87 12.87
C GLY A 308 -20.57 -24.00 11.97
N GLU A 309 -20.25 -24.51 10.78
CA GLU A 309 -19.35 -23.86 9.80
C GLU A 309 -19.82 -22.46 9.37
N SER A 310 -21.12 -22.16 9.51
CA SER A 310 -21.70 -20.85 9.17
C SER A 310 -21.42 -19.75 10.21
N ARG A 311 -20.87 -20.09 11.39
CA ARG A 311 -20.60 -19.19 12.53
C ARG A 311 -21.80 -18.32 12.97
N ARG A 312 -23.03 -18.71 12.62
CA ARG A 312 -24.24 -17.94 12.95
C ARG A 312 -24.78 -18.37 14.30
N LEU A 313 -24.76 -17.46 15.27
CA LEU A 313 -25.44 -17.60 16.55
C LEU A 313 -26.83 -16.92 16.53
N PRO A 314 -27.78 -17.37 17.36
CA PRO A 314 -29.14 -16.82 17.35
C PRO A 314 -29.32 -15.38 17.87
N LYS A 315 -28.34 -14.70 18.50
CA LYS A 315 -28.59 -13.41 19.19
C LYS A 315 -27.38 -12.48 19.38
N SER A 316 -27.32 -11.44 18.54
CA SER A 316 -26.68 -10.09 18.59
C SER A 316 -25.34 -9.83 19.33
N SER A 317 -24.61 -10.83 19.85
CA SER A 317 -23.23 -10.68 20.38
C SER A 317 -22.27 -11.67 19.69
N ASP A 318 -22.58 -11.98 18.44
CA ASP A 318 -22.52 -13.33 17.87
C ASP A 318 -21.16 -13.83 17.36
N SER A 319 -20.03 -13.17 17.65
CA SER A 319 -18.73 -13.65 17.15
C SER A 319 -17.57 -13.69 18.14
N THR A 320 -17.68 -13.12 19.34
CA THR A 320 -16.55 -13.07 20.31
C THR A 320 -16.95 -13.51 21.71
N CYS A 321 -16.04 -14.18 22.40
CA CYS A 321 -16.18 -14.53 23.81
C CYS A 321 -15.70 -13.38 24.69
N SER A 322 -16.56 -12.76 25.50
CA SER A 322 -16.17 -11.61 26.33
C SER A 322 -15.28 -11.96 27.53
N ILE A 323 -15.04 -13.25 27.79
CA ILE A 323 -14.16 -13.71 28.87
C ILE A 323 -12.70 -13.80 28.38
N CYS A 324 -12.46 -14.40 27.20
CA CYS A 324 -11.12 -14.55 26.63
C CYS A 324 -10.81 -13.54 25.53
N LEU A 325 -11.81 -12.78 25.08
CA LEU A 325 -11.75 -11.78 24.00
C LEU A 325 -11.38 -12.35 22.63
N SER A 326 -11.55 -13.67 22.43
CA SER A 326 -11.28 -14.35 21.16
C SER A 326 -12.56 -14.55 20.35
N ASP A 327 -12.42 -14.54 19.01
CA ASP A 327 -13.49 -14.92 18.07
C ASP A 327 -13.87 -16.40 18.21
N TYR A 328 -15.11 -16.74 17.88
CA TYR A 328 -15.56 -18.13 17.82
C TYR A 328 -15.19 -18.81 16.52
N GLU A 329 -14.62 -20.01 16.63
CA GLU A 329 -14.22 -20.84 15.47
C GLU A 329 -15.17 -22.03 15.26
N PRO A 330 -15.30 -22.54 14.02
CA PRO A 330 -16.13 -23.71 13.73
C PRO A 330 -15.70 -24.92 14.59
N LYS A 331 -16.67 -25.72 15.01
CA LYS A 331 -16.50 -26.91 15.88
C LYS A 331 -16.12 -26.59 17.33
N GLU A 332 -16.00 -25.33 17.73
CA GLU A 332 -15.86 -24.97 19.13
C GLU A 332 -17.15 -25.22 19.91
N THR A 333 -17.01 -25.57 21.19
CA THR A 333 -18.15 -25.77 22.09
C THR A 333 -18.45 -24.50 22.85
N LEU A 334 -19.62 -23.95 22.60
CA LEU A 334 -20.14 -22.78 23.29
C LEU A 334 -21.17 -23.21 24.32
N ARG A 335 -21.29 -22.41 25.37
CA ARG A 335 -22.35 -22.55 26.37
C ARG A 335 -23.12 -21.25 26.46
N SER A 336 -24.44 -21.36 26.42
CA SER A 336 -25.34 -20.23 26.64
C SER A 336 -25.83 -20.21 28.08
N ILE A 337 -25.85 -19.04 28.70
CA ILE A 337 -26.46 -18.89 30.03
C ILE A 337 -27.99 -18.87 29.86
N PRO A 338 -28.74 -19.71 30.59
CA PRO A 338 -30.20 -19.65 30.65
C PRO A 338 -30.70 -18.23 31.00
N GLU A 339 -31.94 -17.91 30.65
CA GLU A 339 -32.58 -16.59 30.85
C GLU A 339 -32.08 -15.44 29.96
N CYS A 340 -30.76 -15.30 29.74
CA CYS A 340 -30.20 -14.18 28.96
C CYS A 340 -29.70 -14.57 27.55
N ASN A 341 -29.44 -15.85 27.30
CA ASN A 341 -28.93 -16.39 26.03
C ASN A 341 -27.63 -15.74 25.54
N HIS A 342 -26.76 -15.33 26.46
CA HIS A 342 -25.39 -14.91 26.12
C HIS A 342 -24.47 -16.13 25.96
N TYR A 343 -23.68 -16.12 24.88
CA TYR A 343 -22.77 -17.21 24.52
C TYR A 343 -21.34 -16.93 24.98
N PHE A 344 -20.65 -18.00 25.36
CA PHE A 344 -19.23 -18.01 25.74
C PHE A 344 -18.62 -19.36 25.38
N HIS A 345 -17.30 -19.45 25.27
CA HIS A 345 -16.63 -20.75 25.26
C HIS A 345 -16.99 -21.53 26.54
N ALA A 346 -17.38 -22.80 26.40
CA ALA A 346 -17.82 -23.62 27.53
C ALA A 346 -16.79 -23.62 28.69
N ASN A 347 -15.50 -23.75 28.37
CA ASN A 347 -14.42 -23.73 29.36
C ASN A 347 -14.30 -22.38 30.09
N CYS A 348 -14.50 -21.27 29.37
CA CYS A 348 -14.38 -19.93 29.94
C CYS A 348 -15.49 -19.63 30.93
N ILE A 349 -16.74 -19.93 30.55
CA ILE A 349 -17.89 -19.66 31.42
C ILE A 349 -18.01 -20.66 32.57
N ASP A 350 -17.54 -21.90 32.42
CA ASP A 350 -17.57 -22.90 33.49
C ASP A 350 -16.66 -22.47 34.66
N GLU A 351 -15.46 -21.96 34.39
CA GLU A 351 -14.56 -21.44 35.43
C GLU A 351 -15.10 -20.15 36.07
N TRP A 352 -15.75 -19.30 35.27
CA TRP A 352 -16.40 -18.10 35.79
C TRP A 352 -17.54 -18.44 36.76
N LEU A 353 -18.43 -19.36 36.39
CA LEU A 353 -19.61 -19.70 37.18
C LEU A 353 -19.29 -20.42 38.49
N LYS A 354 -18.15 -21.15 38.56
CA LYS A 354 -17.63 -21.71 39.82
C LYS A 354 -17.27 -20.64 40.86
N LEU A 355 -16.96 -19.42 40.40
CA LEU A 355 -16.54 -18.30 41.24
C LEU A 355 -17.64 -17.25 41.41
N ASN A 356 -18.48 -17.06 40.38
CA ASN A 356 -19.51 -16.03 40.32
C ASN A 356 -20.78 -16.61 39.67
N GLY A 357 -21.87 -16.78 40.43
CA GLY A 357 -23.14 -17.33 39.92
C GLY A 357 -23.96 -16.40 39.02
N THR A 358 -23.32 -15.49 38.27
CA THR A 358 -23.99 -14.48 37.42
C THR A 358 -23.37 -14.38 36.03
N CYS A 359 -24.17 -13.93 35.05
CA CYS A 359 -23.71 -13.72 33.68
C CYS A 359 -22.63 -12.61 33.60
N PRO A 360 -21.48 -12.83 32.91
CA PRO A 360 -20.46 -11.79 32.72
C PRO A 360 -20.97 -10.53 32.00
N VAL A 361 -21.99 -10.67 31.15
CA VAL A 361 -22.50 -9.59 30.30
C VAL A 361 -23.62 -8.82 31.00
N CYS A 362 -24.67 -9.51 31.46
CA CYS A 362 -25.84 -8.84 32.04
C CYS A 362 -25.94 -8.92 33.56
N ARG A 363 -25.07 -9.68 34.24
CA ARG A 363 -25.05 -9.91 35.69
C ARG A 363 -26.32 -10.52 36.30
N ASN A 364 -27.27 -10.98 35.48
CA ASN A 364 -28.41 -11.76 35.98
C ASN A 364 -27.92 -13.09 36.55
N SER A 365 -28.47 -13.48 37.69
CA SER A 365 -28.37 -14.86 38.19
C SER A 365 -29.48 -15.71 37.56
N PRO A 366 -29.26 -17.02 37.38
CA PRO A 366 -30.28 -17.92 36.84
C PRO A 366 -31.39 -18.27 37.85
N GLU A 367 -31.26 -17.89 39.12
CA GLU A 367 -32.26 -18.19 40.17
C GLU A 367 -33.35 -17.12 40.32
N SER A 368 -33.29 -16.00 39.59
CA SER A 368 -34.27 -14.93 39.75
C SER A 368 -35.52 -15.13 38.88
N SER A 369 -36.36 -16.10 39.23
CA SER A 369 -37.78 -16.08 38.84
C SER A 369 -38.69 -16.85 39.82
N ILE A 370 -39.05 -16.23 40.94
CA ILE A 370 -40.35 -16.46 41.58
C ILE A 370 -41.05 -15.11 41.78
N GLY A 371 -42.00 -14.83 40.86
CA GLY A 371 -43.26 -14.11 41.05
C GLY A 371 -43.27 -12.66 41.53
N THR A 372 -43.72 -11.73 40.66
CA THR A 372 -45.04 -11.06 40.75
C THR A 372 -45.30 -10.26 39.44
N PRO A 373 -46.52 -10.31 38.85
CA PRO A 373 -46.83 -9.71 37.55
C PRO A 373 -47.43 -8.30 37.60
N CYS A 374 -47.57 -7.69 36.41
CA CYS A 374 -48.26 -6.43 36.07
C CYS A 374 -47.53 -5.12 36.49
N SER A 375 -47.43 -4.08 35.68
CA SER A 375 -48.39 -3.60 34.68
C SER A 375 -47.73 -2.91 33.49
N SER A 376 -48.37 -3.10 32.36
CA SER A 376 -48.35 -2.34 31.12
C SER A 376 -48.55 -0.83 31.32
N MET A 377 -47.92 0.00 30.48
CA MET A 377 -48.56 0.70 29.35
C MET A 377 -47.71 1.88 28.90
N SER A 378 -47.44 1.84 27.61
CA SER A 378 -47.23 2.93 26.67
C SER A 378 -47.90 4.25 27.06
N SER A 379 -47.22 5.37 26.84
CA SER A 379 -47.87 6.64 26.53
C SER A 379 -46.94 7.50 25.68
N SER A 380 -47.26 7.49 24.39
CA SER A 380 -46.88 8.45 23.36
C SER A 380 -47.83 9.64 23.40
N TYR A 381 -47.35 10.88 23.56
CA TYR A 381 -47.99 12.17 23.19
C TYR A 381 -46.92 13.27 23.37
N SER A 382 -46.84 14.42 22.70
CA SER A 382 -47.18 14.93 21.37
C SER A 382 -46.69 16.40 21.36
N LEU A 383 -46.29 16.91 20.19
CA LEU A 383 -46.09 18.30 19.76
C LEU A 383 -46.30 19.47 20.76
N SER A 384 -45.38 20.44 20.72
CA SER A 384 -45.77 21.84 20.48
C SER A 384 -44.78 22.56 19.56
N SER A 385 -45.33 23.23 18.56
CA SER A 385 -44.68 24.23 17.72
C SER A 385 -44.49 25.53 18.50
N SER A 386 -43.43 26.28 18.22
CA SER A 386 -43.41 27.75 18.34
C SER A 386 -42.33 28.30 17.42
N ASP A 387 -42.79 29.14 16.49
CA ASP A 387 -42.03 29.98 15.59
C ASP A 387 -40.97 30.84 16.30
N HIS A 388 -39.88 31.16 15.62
CA HIS A 388 -39.47 32.56 15.42
C HIS A 388 -38.35 32.68 14.37
N HIS A 389 -38.72 33.42 13.30
CA HIS A 389 -37.95 34.21 12.33
C HIS A 389 -36.72 33.64 11.60
#